data_AF-A0A5C9AZN7-F1
#
_entry.id   AF-A0A5C9AZN7-F1
#
_cell.length_a   1.000
_cell.length_b   1.000
_cell.length_c   1.000
_cell.angle_alpha   90.00
_cell.angle_beta   90.00
_cell.angle_gamma   90.00
#
_symmetry.space_group_name_H-M   'P 1'
#
loop_
_entity.id
_entity.type
_entity.pdbx_description
1 polymer ?
#
loop_
_entity_poly.entity_id
_entity_poly.type
_entity_poly.pdbx_seq_one_letter_code
_entity_poly.pdbx_strand_id
1 'polypeptide(L)' 'MTPIHPLLARIDHGPDFGDARFALAYLEHTSEQPGRVALEEISHDPDNPAFFDVVDEDGVTRGIPLRQVLEV' A
#
# COMPACT_ATOMS: atom_id res chain seq x y z
N MET A 1 9.03 -18.84 9.47
CA MET A 1 9.28 -17.85 8.40
C MET A 1 10.64 -17.23 8.60
N THR A 2 11.46 -17.14 7.56
CA THR A 2 12.67 -16.31 7.59
C THR A 2 12.27 -14.85 7.51
N PRO A 3 12.75 -13.95 8.39
CA PRO A 3 12.48 -12.53 8.26
C PRO A 3 13.03 -12.02 6.94
N ILE A 4 12.25 -11.21 6.21
CA ILE A 4 12.64 -10.69 4.89
C ILE A 4 13.61 -9.51 5.00
N HIS A 5 13.66 -8.81 6.13
CA HIS A 5 14.50 -7.61 6.33
C HIS A 5 15.99 -7.82 5.99
N PRO A 6 16.65 -8.93 6.40
CA PRO A 6 18.05 -9.19 6.02
C PRO A 6 18.25 -9.44 4.52
N LEU A 7 17.19 -9.82 3.79
CA LEU A 7 17.22 -9.97 2.33
C LEU A 7 17.03 -8.63 1.64
N LEU A 8 16.06 -7.82 2.10
CA LEU A 8 15.82 -6.48 1.57
C LEU A 8 17.04 -5.56 1.74
N ALA A 9 17.77 -5.70 2.85
CA ALA A 9 18.98 -4.94 3.12
C ALA A 9 20.16 -5.29 2.18
N ARG A 10 20.07 -6.39 1.41
CA ARG A 10 21.10 -6.80 0.44
C ARG A 10 20.83 -6.30 -0.98
N ILE A 11 19.65 -5.74 -1.23
CA ILE A 11 19.32 -5.15 -2.52
C ILE A 11 20.09 -3.81 -2.63
N ASP A 12 20.75 -3.60 -3.77
CA ASP A 12 21.30 -2.28 -4.09
C ASP A 12 20.15 -1.38 -4.54
N HIS A 13 19.81 -0.43 -3.69
CA HIS A 13 18.66 0.46 -3.88
C HIS A 13 19.02 1.69 -4.72
N GLY A 14 20.31 1.95 -5.00
CA GLY A 14 20.73 3.19 -5.65
C GLY A 14 20.51 4.45 -4.78
N PRO A 15 21.04 5.61 -5.20
CA PRO A 15 21.02 6.83 -4.39
C PRO A 15 19.61 7.44 -4.22
N ASP A 16 18.73 7.26 -5.21
CA ASP A 16 17.43 7.94 -5.25
C ASP A 16 16.31 7.19 -4.50
N PHE A 17 16.58 5.98 -3.99
CA PHE A 17 15.55 5.17 -3.35
C PHE A 17 15.00 5.78 -2.06
N GLY A 18 15.81 6.53 -1.33
CA GLY A 18 15.36 7.26 -0.14
C GLY A 18 14.35 8.38 -0.45
N ASP A 19 14.37 8.88 -1.68
CA ASP A 19 13.46 9.93 -2.17
C ASP A 19 12.28 9.36 -2.98
N ALA A 20 12.22 8.04 -3.15
CA ALA A 20 11.16 7.39 -3.90
C ALA A 20 9.83 7.44 -3.14
N ARG A 21 8.76 7.79 -3.85
CA ARG A 21 7.38 7.65 -3.37
C ARG A 21 6.76 6.40 -3.96
N PHE A 22 6.30 5.52 -3.08
CA PHE A 22 5.64 4.27 -3.45
C PHE A 22 4.13 4.44 -3.31
N ALA A 23 3.38 3.87 -4.25
CA ALA A 23 1.92 3.87 -4.22
C ALA A 23 1.37 2.46 -4.51
N LEU A 24 0.24 2.12 -3.90
CA LEU A 24 -0.53 0.92 -4.23
C LEU A 24 -1.71 1.28 -5.11
N ALA A 25 -1.89 0.50 -6.18
CA ALA A 25 -3.11 0.54 -6.97
C ALA A 25 -4.10 -0.50 -6.46
N TYR A 26 -5.38 -0.15 -6.36
CA TYR A 26 -6.44 -1.06 -5.96
C TYR A 26 -7.70 -0.87 -6.80
N LEU A 27 -8.50 -1.94 -6.89
CA LEU A 27 -9.81 -1.89 -7.54
C LEU A 27 -10.82 -1.22 -6.62
N GLU A 28 -11.37 -0.09 -7.07
CA GLU A 28 -12.51 0.54 -6.44
C GLU A 28 -13.79 0.08 -7.14
N HIS A 29 -14.81 -0.36 -6.39
CA HIS A 29 -16.06 -0.84 -7.00
C HIS A 29 -16.88 0.28 -7.68
N THR A 30 -16.59 1.52 -7.33
CA THR A 30 -17.31 2.73 -7.76
C THR A 30 -16.69 3.43 -8.96
N SER A 31 -15.51 3.00 -9.40
CA SER A 31 -14.77 3.64 -10.49
C SER A 31 -14.25 2.60 -11.49
N GLU A 32 -14.28 2.94 -12.78
CA GLU A 32 -13.66 2.11 -13.83
C GLU A 32 -12.14 2.20 -13.83
N GLN A 33 -11.57 3.18 -13.12
CA GLN A 33 -10.12 3.35 -12.99
C GLN A 33 -9.66 2.89 -11.61
N PRO A 34 -8.50 2.21 -11.51
CA PRO A 34 -7.96 1.79 -10.23
C PRO A 34 -7.59 3.01 -9.39
N GLY A 35 -8.03 3.00 -8.12
CA GLY A 35 -7.58 3.95 -7.13
C GLY A 35 -6.09 3.78 -6.87
N ARG A 36 -5.40 4.87 -6.53
CA ARG A 36 -4.00 4.86 -6.12
C ARG A 36 -3.87 5.57 -4.78
N VAL A 37 -3.10 4.98 -3.87
CA VAL A 37 -2.82 5.55 -2.55
C VAL A 37 -1.33 5.45 -2.27
N ALA A 38 -0.72 6.51 -1.72
CA ALA A 38 0.68 6.48 -1.32
C ALA A 38 0.85 5.56 -0.10
N LEU A 39 1.94 4.78 -0.05
CA LEU A 39 2.20 3.88 1.09
C LEU A 39 2.24 4.61 2.43
N GLU A 40 2.67 5.88 2.43
CA GLU A 40 2.72 6.75 3.62
C GLU A 40 1.34 7.10 4.19
N GLU A 41 0.28 7.00 3.40
CA GLU A 41 -1.09 7.32 3.78
C GLU A 41 -1.89 6.08 4.22
N ILE A 42 -1.29 4.89 4.10
CA ILE A 42 -1.93 3.63 4.43
C ILE A 42 -1.74 3.32 5.92
N SER A 43 -2.84 3.00 6.59
CA SER A 43 -2.83 2.45 7.94
C SER A 43 -3.23 0.98 7.92
N HIS A 44 -2.76 0.20 8.89
CA HIS A 44 -3.18 -1.19 9.06
C HIS A 44 -3.85 -1.36 10.43
N ASP A 45 -5.05 -1.92 10.42
CA ASP A 45 -5.71 -2.39 11.63
C ASP A 45 -5.06 -3.73 12.06
N PRO A 46 -4.40 -3.81 13.23
CA PRO A 46 -3.79 -5.04 13.72
C PRO A 46 -4.83 -6.16 13.98
N ASP A 47 -6.09 -5.81 14.24
CA ASP A 47 -7.18 -6.77 14.44
C ASP A 47 -7.72 -7.29 13.09
N ASN A 48 -7.41 -6.62 11.97
CA ASN A 48 -7.86 -7.00 10.63
C ASN A 48 -6.75 -6.92 9.56
N PRO A 49 -5.76 -7.83 9.61
CA PRO A 49 -4.57 -7.78 8.75
C PRO A 49 -4.85 -8.05 7.26
N ALA A 50 -6.06 -8.47 6.91
CA ALA A 50 -6.46 -8.70 5.52
C ALA A 50 -6.86 -7.41 4.78
N PHE A 51 -6.89 -6.28 5.49
CA PHE A 51 -7.31 -4.98 4.99
C PHE A 51 -6.23 -3.94 5.26
N PHE A 52 -6.32 -2.86 4.50
CA PHE A 52 -5.58 -1.64 4.76
C PHE A 52 -6.54 -0.46 4.70
N ASP A 53 -6.32 0.53 5.54
CA ASP A 53 -7.18 1.68 5.66
C ASP A 53 -6.59 2.85 4.88
N VAL A 54 -7.45 3.51 4.11
CA VAL A 54 -7.14 4.72 3.34
C VAL A 54 -8.07 5.83 3.78
N VAL A 55 -7.54 7.04 3.93
CA VAL A 55 -8.35 8.23 4.16
C VAL A 55 -8.65 8.87 2.79
N ASP A 56 -9.92 8.97 2.44
CA ASP A 56 -10.39 9.61 1.21
C ASP A 56 -10.34 11.15 1.31
N GLU A 57 -10.56 11.87 0.20
CA GLU A 57 -10.56 13.34 0.13
C GLU A 57 -11.61 13.98 1.07
N ASP A 58 -12.69 13.26 1.38
CA ASP A 58 -13.73 13.65 2.34
C ASP A 58 -13.34 13.39 3.81
N GLY A 59 -12.11 12.91 4.07
CA GLY A 59 -11.63 12.55 5.41
C GLY A 59 -12.24 11.25 5.96
N VAL A 60 -12.90 10.46 5.11
CA VAL A 60 -13.54 9.19 5.48
C VAL A 60 -12.54 8.06 5.36
N THR A 61 -12.34 7.31 6.45
CA THR A 61 -11.54 6.08 6.43
C THR A 61 -12.28 4.94 5.75
N ARG A 62 -11.67 4.34 4.74
CA ARG A 62 -12.17 3.17 4.02
C ARG A 62 -11.19 2.01 4.15
N GLY A 63 -11.70 0.87 4.60
CA GLY A 63 -10.93 -0.37 4.63
C GLY A 63 -10.97 -1.08 3.28
N ILE A 64 -9.82 -1.19 2.62
CA ILE A 64 -9.64 -1.85 1.34
C ILE A 64 -9.04 -3.26 1.56
N PRO A 65 -9.70 -4.33 1.11
CA PRO A 65 -9.14 -5.68 1.12
C PRO A 65 -7.84 -5.78 0.30
N LEU A 66 -6.81 -6.40 0.86
CA LEU A 66 -5.54 -6.63 0.16
C LEU A 66 -5.68 -7.43 -1.14
N ARG A 67 -6.71 -8.28 -1.26
CA ARG A 67 -7.02 -9.02 -2.50
C ARG A 67 -7.43 -8.13 -3.68
N GLN A 68 -7.74 -6.86 -3.43
CA GLN A 68 -8.10 -5.89 -4.47
C GLN A 68 -6.89 -5.07 -4.96
N VAL A 69 -5.72 -5.26 -4.35
CA VAL A 69 -4.46 -4.67 -4.82
C VAL A 69 -4.09 -5.29 -6.16
N LEU A 70 -3.71 -4.43 -7.09
CA LEU A 70 -3.31 -4.82 -8.44
C LEU A 70 -1.78 -4.95 -8.53
N GLU A 71 -1.32 -5.90 -9.34
CA GLU A 71 0.04 -5.91 -9.85
C GLU A 71 0.14 -4.86 -10.98
N VAL A 72 1.06 -3.91 -10.85
CA VAL A 72 1.23 -2.76 -11.77
C VAL A 72 2.66 -2.65 -12.23
#